data_AF-A0A6H1ZSF0-F1
#
_entry.id   AF-A0A6H1ZSF0-F1
#
_cell.length_a   1.000
_cell.length_b   1.000
_cell.length_c   1.000
_cell.angle_alpha   90.00
_cell.angle_beta   90.00
_cell.angle_gamma   90.00
#
_symmetry.space_group_name_H-M   'P 1'
#
loop_
_entity.id
_entity.type
_entity.pdbx_description
1 polymer ?
#
loop_
_entity_poly.entity_id
_entity_poly.type
_entity_poly.pdbx_seq_one_letter_code
_entity_poly.pdbx_strand_id
1 'polypeptide(L)' 'MITNKQLLEVDGRIAVAREILAKSAKNMTTENKEILSMFDSILELIVVLKNQIAVEEYKRGYNDCL' A
#
# COMPACT_ATOMS: atom_id res chain seq x y z
N MET A 1 9.73 -8.65 13.51
CA MET A 1 9.15 -7.33 13.80
C MET A 1 9.25 -6.49 12.54
N ILE A 2 8.17 -5.87 12.09
CA ILE A 2 8.21 -4.94 10.95
C ILE A 2 8.52 -3.55 11.52
N THR A 3 9.55 -2.90 11.00
CA THR A 3 9.97 -1.58 11.50
C THR A 3 9.19 -0.45 10.84
N ASN A 4 9.09 0.71 11.51
CA ASN A 4 8.53 1.93 10.93
C ASN A 4 9.21 2.34 9.62
N LYS A 5 10.52 2.09 9.48
CA LYS A 5 11.24 2.32 8.23
C LYS A 5 10.70 1.46 7.07
N GLN A 6 10.41 0.19 7.33
CA GLN A 6 9.82 -0.71 6.33
C GLN A 6 8.40 -0.28 5.95
N LEU A 7 7.61 0.25 6.89
CA LEU A 7 6.27 0.79 6.60
C LEU A 7 6.35 2.04 5.69
N LEU A 8 7.33 2.93 5.92
CA LEU A 8 7.57 4.09 5.05
C LEU A 8 8.03 3.67 3.64
N GLU A 9 8.86 2.62 3.53
CA GLU A 9 9.25 2.07 2.23
C GLU A 9 8.05 1.49 1.45
N VAL A 10 7.07 0.92 2.16
CA VAL A 10 5.81 0.44 1.55
C VAL A 10 5.02 1.62 0.97
N ASP A 11 4.90 2.74 1.68
CA ASP A 11 4.22 3.95 1.16
C ASP A 11 4.88 4.46 -0.13
N GLY A 12 6.21 4.53 -0.15
CA GLY A 12 6.97 4.92 -1.34
C GLY A 12 6.70 3.99 -2.54
N ARG A 13 6.65 2.67 -2.31
CA ARG A 13 6.36 1.69 -3.36
C ARG A 13 4.92 1.78 -3.87
N ILE A 14 3.94 2.03 -2.99
CA ILE A 14 2.54 2.23 -3.38
C ILE A 14 2.40 3.47 -4.26
N ALA A 15 3.07 4.57 -3.90
CA ALA A 15 3.05 5.80 -4.69
C ALA A 15 3.60 5.58 -6.11
N VAL A 16 4.74 4.89 -6.23
CA VAL A 16 5.34 4.55 -7.53
C VAL A 16 4.42 3.62 -8.34
N ALA A 17 3.82 2.61 -7.69
CA ALA A 17 2.89 1.69 -8.36
C ALA A 17 1.66 2.43 -8.91
N ARG A 18 1.05 3.31 -8.12
CA ARG A 18 -0.08 4.15 -8.56
C ARG A 18 0.29 5.04 -9.75
N GLU A 19 1.49 5.64 -9.72
CA GLU A 19 1.97 6.45 -10.85
C GLU A 19 2.10 5.62 -12.14
N ILE A 20 2.64 4.40 -12.04
CA ILE A 20 2.77 3.47 -13.18
C ILE A 20 1.39 3.07 -13.71
N LEU A 21 0.45 2.72 -12.83
CA LEU A 21 -0.92 2.36 -13.23
C LEU A 21 -1.61 3.53 -13.94
N ALA A 22 -1.47 4.76 -13.41
CA ALA A 22 -2.04 5.96 -14.01
C ALA A 22 -1.45 6.29 -15.40
N LYS A 23 -0.14 6.08 -15.58
CA LYS A 23 0.51 6.20 -16.90
C LYS A 23 0.03 5.12 -17.86
N SER A 24 -0.13 3.89 -17.38
CA SER A 24 -0.53 2.73 -18.19
C SER A 24 -1.98 2.81 -18.64
N ALA A 25 -2.86 3.46 -17.87
CA ALA A 25 -4.26 3.68 -18.23
C ALA A 25 -4.46 4.51 -19.51
N LYS A 26 -3.46 5.32 -19.89
CA LYS A 26 -3.50 6.10 -21.13
C LYS A 26 -3.29 5.14 -22.32
N ASN A 27 -4.34 4.98 -23.13
CA ASN A 27 -4.39 4.17 -24.38
C ASN A 27 -4.74 2.68 -24.22
N MET A 28 -5.43 2.27 -23.15
CA MET A 28 -5.84 0.87 -22.93
C MET A 28 -7.27 0.55 -23.36
N THR A 29 -7.48 -0.72 -23.77
CA THR A 29 -8.79 -1.35 -24.01
C THR A 29 -9.60 -1.48 -22.71
N THR A 30 -10.91 -1.78 -22.81
CA THR A 30 -11.80 -1.90 -21.63
C THR A 30 -11.34 -2.99 -20.65
N GLU A 31 -11.01 -4.21 -21.11
CA GLU A 31 -10.48 -5.29 -20.26
C GLU A 31 -9.21 -4.85 -19.51
N ASN A 32 -8.31 -4.14 -20.21
CA ASN A 32 -7.08 -3.64 -19.58
C ASN A 32 -7.38 -2.61 -18.48
N LYS A 33 -8.44 -1.81 -18.61
CA LYS A 33 -8.89 -0.88 -17.55
C LYS A 33 -9.45 -1.62 -16.34
N GLU A 34 -10.14 -2.74 -16.53
CA GLU A 34 -10.62 -3.58 -15.43
C GLU A 34 -9.46 -4.20 -14.66
N ILE A 35 -8.44 -4.69 -15.36
CA ILE A 35 -7.20 -5.19 -14.76
C ILE A 35 -6.51 -4.09 -13.93
N LEU A 36 -6.37 -2.88 -14.48
CA LEU A 36 -5.78 -1.75 -13.74
C LEU A 36 -6.59 -1.38 -12.49
N SER A 37 -7.92 -1.46 -12.57
CA SER A 37 -8.82 -1.22 -11.42
C SER A 37 -8.62 -2.28 -10.32
N MET A 38 -8.43 -3.55 -10.70
CA MET A 38 -8.10 -4.61 -9.74
C MET A 38 -6.75 -4.34 -9.05
N PHE A 39 -5.74 -3.88 -9.80
CA PHE A 39 -4.46 -3.50 -9.19
C PHE A 39 -4.59 -2.34 -8.22
N ASP A 40 -5.36 -1.30 -8.54
CA ASP A 40 -5.59 -0.18 -7.62
C ASP A 40 -6.34 -0.61 -6.35
N SER A 41 -7.31 -1.53 -6.48
CA SER A 41 -8.01 -2.13 -5.35
C SER A 41 -7.08 -2.93 -4.43
N ILE A 42 -6.12 -3.66 -5.01
CA ILE A 42 -5.09 -4.37 -4.25
C ILE A 42 -4.17 -3.37 -3.52
N LEU A 43 -3.77 -2.29 -4.17
CA LEU A 43 -2.95 -1.24 -3.54
C LEU A 43 -3.68 -0.61 -2.35
N GLU A 44 -4.99 -0.38 -2.46
CA GLU A 44 -5.81 0.12 -1.36
C GLU A 44 -5.86 -0.87 -0.18
N LEU A 45 -6.02 -2.17 -0.45
CA LEU A 45 -5.97 -3.20 0.59
C LEU A 45 -4.62 -3.21 1.32
N ILE A 46 -3.51 -3.03 0.58
CA ILE A 46 -2.17 -2.95 1.18
C ILE A 46 -2.06 -1.72 2.10
N VAL A 47 -2.62 -0.56 1.72
CA VAL A 47 -2.65 0.63 2.60
C VAL A 47 -3.37 0.33 3.90
N VAL A 48 -4.54 -0.31 3.85
CA VAL A 48 -5.33 -0.67 5.03
C VAL A 48 -4.52 -1.62 5.94
N LEU A 49 -3.96 -2.69 5.39
CA LEU A 49 -3.17 -3.66 6.16
C LEU A 49 -1.91 -3.01 6.77
N LYS A 50 -1.22 -2.15 6.00
CA LYS A 50 -0.06 -1.40 6.49
C LYS A 50 -0.42 -0.54 7.69
N ASN A 51 -1.55 0.17 7.63
CA ASN A 51 -2.03 1.02 8.73
C ASN A 51 -2.41 0.18 9.97
N GLN A 52 -3.03 -0.99 9.78
CA GLN A 52 -3.31 -1.91 10.88
C GLN A 52 -2.02 -2.38 11.57
N ILE A 53 -1.01 -2.77 10.79
CA ILE A 53 0.30 -3.17 11.32
C ILE A 53 0.95 -2.02 12.10
N ALA A 54 0.91 -0.80 11.57
CA ALA A 54 1.47 0.38 12.25
C ALA A 54 0.84 0.63 13.62
N VAL A 55 -0.49 0.48 13.72
CA VAL A 55 -1.23 0.62 14.98
C VAL A 55 -0.85 -0.48 15.96
N GLU A 56 -0.75 -1.73 15.51
CA GLU A 56 -0.37 -2.85 16.38
C GLU A 56 1.08 -2.77 16.87
N GLU A 57 2.02 -2.30 16.02
CA GLU A 57 3.41 -2.06 16.44
C GLU A 57 3.50 -0.93 17.48
N TYR A 58 2.72 0.15 17.34
CA TYR A 58 2.66 1.21 18.36
C TYR A 58 2.13 0.69 19.71
N LYS A 59 1.05 -0.10 19.69
CA LYS A 59 0.50 -0.72 20.91
C LYS A 59 1.52 -1.65 21.58
N ARG A 60 2.22 -2.46 20.79
CA ARG A 60 3.27 -3.35 21.31
C ARG A 60 4.41 -2.55 21.96
N GLY A 61 4.92 -1.52 21.28
CA GLY A 61 5.98 -0.67 21.82
C GLY A 61 5.60 0.05 23.13
N TYR A 62 4.35 0.51 23.26
CA TYR A 62 3.84 1.06 24.51
C TYR A 62 3.81 0.03 25.64
N ASN A 63 3.31 -1.18 25.36
CA ASN A 63 3.26 -2.25 26.35
C ASN A 63 4.65 -2.74 26.78
N ASP A 64 5.63 -2.76 25.87
CA ASP A 64 7.01 -3.16 26.17
C ASP A 64 7.75 -2.11 27.04
N CYS A 65 7.20 -0.89 27.15
CA CYS A 65 7.76 0.22 27.94
C CYS A 65 7.13 0.35 29.34
N LEU A 66 6.08 -0.42 29.64
CA LEU A 66 5.41 -0.49 30.96
C LEU A 66 5.90 -1.70 31.77
#